data_AF-A0A6I1HAV7-F1
#
_entry.id   AF-A0A6I1HAV7-F1
#
_cell.length_a   1.000
_cell.length_b   1.000
_cell.length_c   1.000
_cell.angle_alpha   90.00
_cell.angle_beta   90.00
_cell.angle_gamma   90.00
#
_symmetry.space_group_name_H-M   'P 1'
#
loop_
_entity.id
_entity.type
_entity.pdbx_description
1 polymer ?
#
loop_
_entity_poly.entity_id
_entity_poly.type
_entity_poly.pdbx_seq_one_letter_code
_entity_poly.pdbx_strand_id
1 'polypeptide(L)'
;GNKFPKDAPSLNAVLGKYGLACVSGWYSGRLAHRSVEEEIAAVQSHLHLLADSGATVMVYGEVADAIQGEARPLYKRPRFQSQR
;
A
#
# COMPACT_ATOMS: atom_id res chain seq x y z
N GLY A 1 -1.10 -0.19 9.47
CA GLY A 1 0.27 0.25 9.84
C GLY A 1 0.35 1.74 9.69
N ASN A 2 0.66 2.47 10.77
CA ASN A 2 0.91 3.92 10.77
C ASN A 2 1.92 4.32 11.87
N LYS A 3 2.63 3.35 12.44
CA LYS A 3 3.53 3.56 13.59
C LYS A 3 4.90 4.11 13.19
N PHE A 4 5.26 4.02 11.91
CA PHE A 4 6.56 4.44 11.40
C PHE A 4 6.45 5.78 10.66
N PRO A 5 7.54 6.57 10.63
CA PRO A 5 7.63 7.78 9.82
C PRO A 5 7.33 7.52 8.34
N LYS A 6 6.89 8.56 7.63
CA LYS A 6 6.50 8.50 6.21
C LYS A 6 7.51 9.19 5.28
N ASP A 7 8.67 9.56 5.83
CA ASP A 7 9.81 10.10 5.11
C ASP A 7 11.05 9.21 5.37
N ALA A 8 11.89 9.05 4.34
CA ALA A 8 13.02 8.14 4.41
C ALA A 8 14.06 8.51 5.49
N PRO A 9 14.46 9.79 5.67
CA PRO A 9 15.43 10.14 6.70
C PRO A 9 14.98 9.74 8.11
N SER A 10 13.73 10.06 8.48
CA SER A 10 13.21 9.73 9.81
C SER A 10 13.00 8.23 9.97
N LEU A 11 12.53 7.53 8.94
CA LEU A 11 12.38 6.07 8.96
C LEU A 11 13.73 5.39 9.17
N ASN A 12 14.74 5.77 8.38
CA ASN A 12 16.10 5.22 8.46
C ASN A 12 16.73 5.51 9.84
N ALA A 13 16.51 6.70 10.41
CA ALA A 13 17.00 7.04 11.74
C ALA A 13 16.38 6.16 12.83
N VAL A 14 15.08 5.85 12.75
CA VAL A 14 14.40 4.97 13.71
C VAL A 14 14.91 3.54 13.60
N LEU A 15 14.97 3.00 12.39
CA LEU A 15 15.42 1.62 12.16
C LEU A 15 16.91 1.45 12.49
N GLY A 16 17.74 2.42 12.13
CA GLY A 16 19.18 2.42 12.36
C GLY A 16 19.57 2.34 13.83
N LYS A 17 18.76 2.88 14.76
CA LYS A 17 18.97 2.73 16.22
C LYS A 17 19.01 1.27 16.67
N TYR A 18 18.42 0.37 15.89
CA TYR A 18 18.32 -1.05 16.17
C TYR A 18 19.08 -1.92 15.16
N GLY A 19 19.89 -1.30 14.27
CA GLY A 19 20.59 -2.03 13.20
C GLY A 19 19.66 -2.66 12.16
N LEU A 20 18.45 -2.09 11.98
CA LEU A 20 17.45 -2.56 11.01
C LEU A 20 17.43 -1.69 9.76
N ALA A 21 16.89 -2.24 8.67
CA ALA A 21 16.71 -1.56 7.38
C ALA A 21 15.27 -1.72 6.87
N CYS A 22 14.80 -0.76 6.07
CA CYS A 22 13.55 -0.90 5.34
C CYS A 22 13.79 -1.72 4.07
N VAL A 23 13.26 -2.94 4.01
CA VAL A 23 13.51 -3.86 2.88
C VAL A 23 12.36 -3.92 1.88
N SER A 24 11.14 -3.51 2.30
CA SER A 24 9.96 -3.44 1.44
C SER A 24 8.82 -2.66 2.11
N GLY A 25 7.75 -2.39 1.35
CA GLY A 25 6.50 -1.82 1.84
C GLY A 25 5.28 -2.33 1.09
N TRP A 26 4.13 -2.33 1.77
CA TRP A 26 2.84 -2.67 1.19
C TRP A 26 2.14 -1.43 0.63
N TYR A 27 1.69 -1.52 -0.62
CA TYR A 27 0.83 -0.54 -1.26
C TYR A 27 -0.55 -1.13 -1.54
N SER A 28 -1.57 -0.46 -1.00
CA SER A 28 -2.98 -0.73 -1.27
C SER A 28 -3.40 -0.09 -2.59
N GLY A 29 -3.34 -0.90 -3.65
CA GLY A 29 -3.71 -0.51 -5.00
C GLY A 29 -5.21 -0.33 -5.18
N ARG A 30 -5.58 0.54 -6.12
CA ARG A 30 -6.97 0.80 -6.52
C ARG A 30 -7.10 0.91 -8.04
N LEU A 31 -6.25 0.22 -8.79
CA LEU A 31 -6.20 0.31 -10.25
C LEU A 31 -7.52 -0.17 -10.87
N ALA A 32 -8.23 -1.12 -10.25
CA ALA A 32 -9.56 -1.51 -10.71
C ALA A 32 -10.61 -0.38 -10.68
N HIS A 33 -10.39 0.68 -9.89
CA HIS A 33 -11.29 1.85 -9.77
C HIS A 33 -10.68 3.16 -10.31
N ARG A 34 -9.46 3.14 -10.84
CA ARG A 34 -8.70 4.32 -11.26
C ARG A 34 -8.11 4.11 -12.65
N SER A 35 -7.73 5.20 -13.32
CA SER A 35 -6.86 5.09 -14.49
C SER A 35 -5.44 4.67 -14.08
N VAL A 36 -4.66 4.19 -15.05
CA VAL A 36 -3.23 3.88 -14.84
C VAL A 36 -2.47 5.13 -14.39
N GLU A 37 -2.74 6.28 -15.01
CA GLU A 37 -2.12 7.57 -14.70
C GLU A 37 -2.42 8.00 -13.26
N GLU A 38 -3.68 7.86 -12.83
CA GLU A 38 -4.09 8.17 -11.46
C GLU A 38 -3.41 7.26 -10.44
N GLU A 39 -3.28 5.97 -10.75
CA GLU A 39 -2.61 5.01 -9.85
C GLU A 39 -1.10 5.27 -9.76
N ILE A 40 -0.45 5.57 -10.90
CA ILE A 40 0.96 5.97 -10.94
C ILE A 40 1.19 7.22 -10.09
N ALA A 41 0.33 8.23 -10.20
CA ALA A 41 0.42 9.43 -9.39
C ALA A 41 0.21 9.12 -7.89
N ALA A 42 -0.76 8.27 -7.56
CA ALA A 42 -1.08 7.90 -6.18
C ALA A 42 0.03 7.11 -5.48
N VAL A 43 0.78 6.27 -6.21
CA VAL A 43 1.85 5.43 -5.62
C VAL A 43 3.16 6.19 -5.42
N GLN A 44 3.38 7.33 -6.10
CA GLN A 44 4.67 8.06 -6.11
C GLN A 44 5.28 8.28 -4.72
N SER A 45 4.50 8.81 -3.78
CA SER A 45 5.03 9.13 -2.43
C SER A 45 5.51 7.89 -1.68
N HIS A 46 4.83 6.75 -1.86
CA HIS A 46 5.24 5.50 -1.22
C HIS A 46 6.48 4.90 -1.90
N LEU A 47 6.56 4.98 -3.24
CA LEU A 47 7.75 4.55 -3.98
C LEU A 47 8.99 5.36 -3.59
N HIS A 48 8.89 6.69 -3.48
CA HIS A 48 10.00 7.53 -3.03
C HIS A 48 10.44 7.15 -1.62
N LEU A 49 9.51 6.98 -0.67
CA LEU A 49 9.84 6.52 0.68
C LEU A 49 10.65 5.22 0.66
N LEU A 50 10.21 4.22 -0.13
CA LEU A 50 10.89 2.93 -0.21
C LEU A 50 12.27 3.05 -0.87
N ALA A 51 12.34 3.71 -2.03
CA ALA A 51 13.58 3.86 -2.79
C ALA A 51 14.63 4.64 -1.99
N ASP A 52 14.25 5.76 -1.38
CA ASP A 52 15.15 6.59 -0.58
C ASP A 52 15.56 5.91 0.75
N SER A 53 14.76 4.96 1.23
CA SER A 53 15.11 4.08 2.35
C SER A 53 15.94 2.85 1.93
N GLY A 54 16.25 2.69 0.64
CA GLY A 54 17.07 1.61 0.10
C GLY A 54 16.33 0.29 -0.16
N ALA A 55 15.00 0.28 -0.08
CA ALA A 55 14.20 -0.89 -0.44
C ALA A 55 14.17 -1.06 -1.96
N THR A 56 14.32 -2.30 -2.43
CA THR A 56 14.31 -2.64 -3.87
C THR A 56 13.01 -3.30 -4.33
N VAL A 57 12.11 -3.61 -3.40
CA VAL A 57 10.85 -4.30 -3.66
C VAL A 57 9.70 -3.59 -2.96
N MET A 58 8.59 -3.44 -3.67
CA MET A 58 7.30 -3.03 -3.12
C MET A 58 6.29 -4.16 -3.33
N VAL A 59 5.48 -4.44 -2.30
CA VAL A 59 4.37 -5.39 -2.40
C VAL A 59 3.13 -4.61 -2.80
N TYR A 60 2.64 -4.83 -4.01
CA TYR A 60 1.37 -4.29 -4.47
C TYR A 60 0.24 -5.27 -4.15
N GLY A 61 -0.85 -4.78 -3.59
CA GLY A 61 -2.10 -5.53 -3.47
C GLY A 61 -3.29 -4.70 -3.87
N GLU A 62 -4.02 -5.18 -4.89
CA GLU A 62 -5.28 -4.58 -5.32
C GLU A 62 -6.35 -4.71 -4.24
N VAL A 63 -6.97 -3.59 -3.86
CA VAL A 63 -7.95 -3.50 -2.78
C VAL A 63 -9.15 -2.59 -3.11
N ALA A 64 -9.41 -2.30 -4.38
CA ALA A 64 -10.50 -1.43 -4.85
C ALA A 64 -11.86 -1.70 -4.18
N ASP A 65 -12.22 -2.99 -4.01
CA ASP A 65 -13.47 -3.44 -3.38
C ASP A 65 -13.30 -4.01 -1.95
N ALA A 66 -12.11 -3.88 -1.37
CA ALA A 66 -11.87 -4.35 -0.01
C ALA A 66 -12.59 -3.45 1.00
N ILE A 67 -13.31 -4.07 1.94
CA ILE A 67 -14.03 -3.38 3.02
C ILE A 67 -13.20 -3.27 4.31
N GLN A 68 -11.88 -3.41 4.22
CA GLN A 68 -11.01 -3.48 5.40
C GLN A 68 -11.10 -2.18 6.22
N GLY A 69 -11.55 -2.30 7.47
CA GLY A 69 -11.73 -1.16 8.37
C GLY A 69 -13.06 -0.41 8.19
N GLU A 70 -13.91 -0.83 7.25
CA GLU A 70 -15.26 -0.28 7.07
C GLU A 70 -16.27 -1.04 7.95
N ALA A 71 -17.30 -0.33 8.43
CA ALA A 71 -18.42 -0.92 9.18
C ALA A 71 -19.43 -1.64 8.26
N ARG A 72 -18.93 -2.47 7.33
CA ARG A 72 -19.73 -3.23 6.37
C ARG A 72 -19.60 -4.73 6.66
N PRO A 73 -20.71 -5.48 6.71
CA PRO A 73 -20.63 -6.91 7.01
C PRO A 73 -20.16 -7.73 5.80
N LEU A 74 -19.21 -8.64 6.03
CA LEU A 74 -18.55 -9.45 4.99
C LEU A 74 -19.51 -10.37 4.22
N TYR A 75 -20.62 -10.81 4.82
CA TYR A 75 -21.59 -11.69 4.15
C TYR A 75 -22.31 -10.99 2.97
N LYS A 76 -22.29 -9.66 2.90
CA LYS A 76 -22.84 -8.87 1.78
C LYS A 76 -21.89 -8.78 0.58
N ARG A 77 -20.87 -9.64 0.50
CA ARG A 77 -19.93 -9.68 -0.63
C ARG A 77 -20.68 -9.85 -1.97
N PRO A 78 -20.16 -9.28 -3.07
CA PRO A 78 -20.70 -9.51 -4.40
C PRO A 78 -20.80 -11.02 -4.71
N ARG A 79 -21.87 -11.41 -5.40
CA ARG A 79 -22.03 -12.77 -5.91
C ARG A 79 -21.82 -12.71 -7.42
N PHE A 80 -21.03 -13.64 -7.94
CA PHE A 80 -20.98 -13.86 -9.38
C PHE A 80 -22.39 -14.20 -9.85
N GLN A 81 -22.90 -13.40 -10.78
CA GLN A 81 -24.13 -13.75 -11.47
C GLN A 81 -23.73 -14.79 -12.53
N SER A 82 -24.26 -16.00 -12.45
CA SER A 82 -24.29 -16.87 -13.62
C SER A 82 -25.20 -16.17 -14.62
N GLN A 83 -24.63 -15.56 -15.66
CA GLN A 83 -25.46 -14.82 -16.63
C GLN A 83 -26.51 -15.73 -17.26
N ARG A 84 -27.65 -15.10 -17.53
CA ARG A 84 -28.64 -15.49 -18.54
C ARG A 84 -28.19 -14.92 -19.88
#